data_AF-A0A0A0N568-F1
#
_entry.id   AF-A0A0A0N568-F1
#
_cell.length_a   1.000
_cell.length_b   1.000
_cell.length_c   1.000
_cell.angle_alpha   90.00
_cell.angle_beta   90.00
_cell.angle_gamma   90.00
#
_symmetry.space_group_name_H-M   'P 1'
#
loop_
_entity.id
_entity.type
_entity.pdbx_description
1 polymer ?
#
loop_
_entity_poly.entity_id
_entity_poly.type
_entity_poly.pdbx_seq_one_letter_code
_entity_poly.pdbx_strand_id
1 'polypeptide(L)' 'MLERPLGDLPATYSKCTLGDPEPGDDVTKLLTSEHWRLIEMDTGHLPMFSQPRELAQTLLGTTGE' A
#
# COMPACT_ATOMS: atom_id res chain seq x y z
N MET A 1 9.99 -17.42 6.79
CA MET A 1 8.81 -17.25 7.67
C MET A 1 8.99 -15.93 8.39
N LEU A 2 7.96 -15.09 8.50
CA LEU A 2 8.04 -13.83 9.24
C LEU A 2 8.12 -14.12 10.75
N GLU A 3 8.86 -13.31 11.48
CA GLU A 3 9.07 -13.46 12.94
C GLU A 3 7.80 -13.13 13.76
N ARG A 4 6.86 -12.40 13.15
CA ARG A 4 5.55 -12.06 13.68
C ARG A 4 4.49 -12.01 12.57
N PRO A 5 3.19 -12.08 12.90
CA PRO A 5 2.12 -12.00 11.90
C PRO A 5 2.22 -10.73 11.05
N LEU A 6 1.76 -10.81 9.80
CA LEU A 6 1.83 -9.70 8.85
C LEU A 6 1.05 -8.46 9.33
N GLY A 7 -0.11 -8.65 9.96
CA GLY A 7 -0.92 -7.56 10.53
C GLY A 7 -0.26 -6.80 11.69
N ASP A 8 0.75 -7.40 12.30
CA ASP A 8 1.49 -6.84 13.43
C ASP A 8 2.64 -5.93 12.97
N LEU A 9 3.04 -6.02 11.69
CA LEU A 9 4.14 -5.25 11.14
C LEU A 9 3.66 -3.88 10.63
N PRO A 10 4.46 -2.81 10.85
CA PRO A 10 4.20 -1.55 10.18
C PRO A 10 4.34 -1.75 8.67
N ALA A 11 3.26 -1.50 7.94
CA ALA A 11 3.23 -1.73 6.50
C ALA A 11 2.40 -0.67 5.78
N THR A 12 2.80 -0.37 4.55
CA THR A 12 2.04 0.47 3.64
C THR A 12 1.63 -0.36 2.44
N TYR A 13 0.33 -0.46 2.21
CA TYR A 13 -0.23 -1.08 1.02
C TYR A 13 -0.56 0.01 -0.01
N SER A 14 0.10 -0.05 -1.17
CA SER A 14 -0.19 0.83 -2.30
C SER A 14 -1.16 0.15 -3.27
N LYS A 15 -2.35 0.74 -3.45
CA LYS A 15 -3.38 0.27 -4.37
C LYS A 15 -3.42 1.14 -5.61
N CYS A 16 -3.23 0.53 -6.77
CA CYS A 16 -3.46 1.14 -8.07
C CYS A 16 -4.95 1.05 -8.40
N THR A 17 -5.62 2.18 -8.63
CA THR A 17 -7.09 2.25 -8.76
C THR A 17 -7.58 2.16 -10.21
N LEU A 18 -6.71 2.34 -11.22
CA LEU A 18 -7.07 2.14 -12.62
C LEU A 18 -7.17 0.64 -12.93
N GLY A 19 -8.38 0.11 -12.80
CA GLY A 19 -8.76 -1.26 -13.11
C GLY A 19 -9.76 -1.78 -12.09
N ASP A 20 -9.24 -2.19 -10.95
CA ASP A 20 -10.02 -2.67 -9.81
C ASP A 20 -9.71 -1.76 -8.63
N PRO A 21 -10.63 -0.89 -8.20
CA PRO A 21 -10.33 0.15 -7.20
C PRO A 21 -10.23 -0.40 -5.78
N GLU A 22 -10.87 -1.52 -5.47
CA GLU A 22 -10.99 -2.02 -4.10
C GLU A 22 -9.83 -2.95 -3.71
N PRO A 23 -9.27 -2.84 -2.49
CA PRO A 23 -8.34 -3.86 -2.00
C PRO A 23 -9.05 -5.21 -1.86
N GLY A 24 -8.34 -6.31 -2.15
CA GLY A 24 -8.89 -7.65 -1.97
C GLY A 24 -9.14 -7.97 -0.49
N ASP A 25 -10.03 -8.92 -0.21
CA ASP A 25 -10.47 -9.30 1.14
C ASP A 25 -9.34 -9.47 2.17
N ASP A 26 -8.23 -10.10 1.80
CA ASP A 26 -7.10 -10.31 2.70
C ASP A 26 -6.42 -9.00 3.11
N VAL A 27 -6.30 -8.06 2.16
CA VAL A 27 -5.75 -6.73 2.44
C VAL A 27 -6.75 -5.91 3.24
N THR A 28 -8.03 -5.98 2.92
CA THR A 28 -9.09 -5.31 3.68
C THR A 28 -9.09 -5.73 5.15
N LYS A 29 -8.87 -7.01 5.45
CA LYS A 29 -8.66 -7.50 6.82
C LYS A 29 -7.42 -6.90 7.47
N LEU A 30 -6.29 -6.83 6.76
CA LEU A 30 -5.05 -6.25 7.29
C LEU A 30 -5.18 -4.74 7.56
N LEU A 31 -5.92 -4.02 6.72
CA LEU A 31 -6.21 -2.59 6.88
C LEU A 31 -7.06 -2.26 8.12
N THR A 32 -7.67 -3.26 8.79
CA THR A 32 -8.31 -3.05 10.10
C THR A 32 -7.31 -2.88 11.24
N SER A 33 -6.02 -3.18 11.01
CA SER A 33 -4.96 -3.06 12.01
C SER A 33 -4.36 -1.65 12.01
N GLU A 34 -4.02 -1.12 13.18
CA GLU A 34 -3.43 0.24 13.33
C GLU A 34 -2.04 0.37 12.69
N HIS A 35 -1.38 -0.75 12.41
CA HIS A 35 -0.04 -0.80 11.81
C HIS A 35 -0.05 -0.68 10.28
N TRP A 36 -1.22 -0.80 9.66
CA TRP A 36 -1.38 -0.86 8.22
C TRP A 36 -1.96 0.44 7.69
N ARG A 37 -1.36 0.94 6.60
CA ARG A 37 -1.84 2.13 5.89
C ARG A 37 -2.15 1.80 4.44
N LEU A 38 -3.30 2.27 3.98
CA LEU A 38 -3.68 2.24 2.56
C LEU A 38 -3.24 3.54 1.90
N ILE A 39 -2.61 3.42 0.74
CA ILE A 39 -2.39 4.54 -0.17
C ILE A 39 -2.94 4.19 -1.53
N GLU A 40 -3.84 5.01 -2.03
CA GLU A 40 -4.43 4.85 -3.34
C GLU A 40 -3.66 5.69 -4.36
N MET A 41 -3.41 5.12 -5.53
CA MET A 41 -2.72 5.75 -6.64
C MET A 41 -3.57 5.64 -7.89
N ASP A 42 -3.85 6.78 -8.54
CA ASP A 42 -4.56 6.86 -9.80
C ASP A 42 -3.65 6.43 -10.96
N THR A 43 -3.30 5.14 -10.97
CA THR A 43 -2.43 4.56 -11.99
C THR A 43 -2.74 3.08 -12.18
N GLY A 44 -2.27 2.52 -13.30
CA GLY A 44 -2.39 1.09 -13.58
C GLY A 44 -1.40 0.26 -12.76
N HIS A 45 -1.40 -1.06 -12.96
CA HIS A 45 -0.64 -2.02 -12.15
C HIS A 45 0.88 -1.78 -12.00
N LEU A 46 1.47 -0.91 -12.82
CA LEU A 46 2.90 -0.60 -12.80
C LEU A 46 3.14 0.87 -12.45
N PRO A 47 2.91 1.29 -11.18
CA PRO A 47 3.08 2.67 -10.74
C PRO A 47 4.53 3.16 -10.90
N MET A 48 5.51 2.24 -10.79
CA MET A 48 6.92 2.53 -11.03
C MET A 48 7.24 2.91 -12.48
N PHE A 49 6.36 2.57 -13.43
CA PHE A 49 6.50 2.93 -14.84
C PHE A 49 5.61 4.13 -15.18
N SER A 50 4.34 4.06 -14.78
CA SER A 50 3.33 5.05 -15.14
C SER A 50 3.46 6.34 -14.32
N GLN A 51 3.82 6.25 -13.04
CA GLN A 51 3.88 7.38 -12.10
C GLN A 51 5.08 7.28 -11.11
N PRO A 52 6.33 7.14 -11.60
CA PRO A 52 7.50 6.88 -10.75
C PRO A 52 7.75 7.96 -9.69
N ARG A 53 7.50 9.23 -10.04
CA ARG A 53 7.75 10.36 -9.15
C ARG A 53 6.73 10.46 -8.03
N GLU A 54 5.47 10.15 -8.31
CA GLU A 54 4.40 10.13 -7.31
C GLU A 54 4.63 8.97 -6.34
N LEU A 55 4.92 7.77 -6.86
CA LEU A 55 5.27 6.60 -6.05
C LEU A 55 6.44 6.89 -5.10
N ALA A 56 7.51 7.50 -5.60
CA ALA A 56 8.67 7.84 -4.77
C ALA A 56 8.34 8.83 -3.64
N GLN A 57 7.53 9.87 -3.93
CA GLN A 57 7.10 10.82 -2.91
C GLN A 57 6.23 10.16 -1.84
N THR A 58 5.29 9.31 -2.26
CA THR A 58 4.46 8.52 -1.37
C THR A 58 5.31 7.64 -0.44
N LEU A 59 6.28 6.90 -0.96
CA LEU A 59 7.15 6.03 -0.17
C LEU A 59 8.10 6.80 0.75
N LEU A 60 8.53 8.01 0.37
CA LEU A 60 9.30 8.88 1.26
C LEU A 60 8.43 9.44 2.39
N GLY A 61 7.16 9.76 2.11
CA GLY A 61 6.21 10.22 3.12
C GLY A 61 5.87 9.15 4.17
N THR A 62 5.96 7.86 3.83
CA THR A 62 5.64 6.76 4.76
C THR A 62 6.79 6.43 5.71
N THR A 63 8.01 6.91 5.45
CA THR A 63 9.21 6.56 6.22
C THR A 63 9.52 7.52 7.39
N GLY A 64 8.61 8.44 7.72
CA GLY A 64 8.88 9.61 8.57
C GLY A 64 7.96 9.82 9.80
N GLU A 65 7.29 8.79 10.30
CA GLU A 65 6.51 8.87 11.57
C GLU A 65 7.04 7.92 12.63
#